data_AF-A0A9N9H6F2-F1
#
_entry.id   AF-A0A9N9H6F2-F1
#
_cell.length_a   1.000
_cell.length_b   1.000
_cell.length_c   1.000
_cell.angle_alpha   90.00
_cell.angle_beta   90.00
_cell.angle_gamma   90.00
#
_symmetry.space_group_name_H-M   'P 1'
#
loop_
_entity.id
_entity.type
_entity.pdbx_description
1 polymer ?
#
loop_
_entity_poly.entity_id
_entity_poly.type
_entity_poly.pdbx_seq_one_letter_code
_entity_poly.pdbx_strand_id
1 'polypeptide(L)'
;MNYYKNTPVEEWTRANIIDHYRGEKIITLQQRAKTLDTIKKDLQKVTADSEFDLTRRNKAQTILNNWSVAETLSLQRIAQLLVEDDSKGVVSAKFFNKSPLWTDILVSLYIIRAYEMINSVFNKNWSSAFKTNKRRLNGNEISNKIGIIRAKQQLRAIKNSAEQVDIFQKQFNEDTQKRSLENRDDHEVRGKKIKTSLPSIEIIKTWNSERLIEFLKEQNLFLCEKHFDILRSQGVTGYSFPTFTKEEFQECGLEIGPSKALATLINDIHNEATKSVAIEIKFDRKDSHDENFKALRKELSEKIRGSLREELSEELRESIRNLRESLCKDLCYKLNEVE
;
A
#
# COMPACT_ATOMS: atom_id res chain seq x y z
N MET A 1 15.77 -7.89 32.00
CA MET A 1 16.40 -6.73 32.67
C MET A 1 17.80 -6.97 33.26
N ASN A 2 18.12 -8.14 33.83
CA ASN A 2 19.43 -8.38 34.47
C ASN A 2 20.65 -8.08 33.58
N TYR A 3 20.55 -8.29 32.27
CA TYR A 3 21.58 -7.91 31.30
C TYR A 3 22.02 -6.45 31.42
N TYR A 4 21.06 -5.52 31.42
CA TYR A 4 21.38 -4.09 31.46
C TYR A 4 21.89 -3.62 32.83
N LYS A 5 21.73 -4.42 33.88
CA LYS A 5 22.30 -4.13 35.21
C LYS A 5 23.74 -4.64 35.32
N ASN A 6 24.01 -5.83 34.78
CA ASN A 6 25.26 -6.55 35.03
C ASN A 6 26.30 -6.38 33.91
N THR A 7 25.88 -5.99 32.71
CA THR A 7 26.78 -5.86 31.55
C THR A 7 27.32 -4.42 31.42
N PRO A 8 28.63 -4.22 31.20
CA PRO A 8 29.21 -2.90 30.89
C PRO A 8 28.56 -2.24 29.67
N VAL A 9 28.49 -0.91 29.65
CA VAL A 9 27.76 -0.13 28.61
C VAL A 9 28.45 -0.23 27.25
N GLU A 10 29.75 -0.46 27.25
CA GLU A 10 30.61 -0.63 26.09
C GLU A 10 30.24 -1.90 25.31
N GLU A 11 29.75 -2.92 26.01
CA GLU A 11 29.35 -4.20 25.44
C GLU A 11 27.91 -4.20 24.91
N TRP A 12 27.18 -3.09 25.03
CA TRP A 12 25.82 -2.93 24.51
C TRP A 12 25.83 -2.68 23.02
N THR A 13 26.29 -3.68 22.27
CA THR A 13 26.14 -3.73 20.81
C THR A 13 24.83 -4.41 20.47
N ARG A 14 24.27 -4.07 19.29
CA ARG A 14 23.05 -4.71 18.79
C ARG A 14 23.21 -6.23 18.69
N ALA A 15 24.38 -6.72 18.30
CA ALA A 15 24.69 -8.14 18.21
C ALA A 15 24.63 -8.80 19.59
N ASN A 16 25.37 -8.26 20.57
CA ASN A 16 25.44 -8.84 21.92
C ASN A 16 24.08 -8.84 22.64
N ILE A 17 23.31 -7.76 22.50
CA ILE A 17 21.95 -7.69 23.07
C ILE A 17 21.05 -8.73 22.41
N ILE A 18 21.09 -8.82 21.08
CA ILE A 18 20.29 -9.81 20.37
C ILE A 18 20.72 -11.22 20.76
N ASP A 19 22.01 -11.49 20.89
CA ASP A 19 22.55 -12.81 21.26
C ASP A 19 22.21 -13.17 22.71
N HIS A 20 22.14 -12.22 23.64
CA HIS A 20 21.65 -12.46 24.99
C HIS A 20 20.17 -12.88 25.03
N TYR A 21 19.33 -12.25 24.20
CA TYR A 21 17.89 -12.55 24.12
C TYR A 21 17.59 -13.73 23.18
N ARG A 22 18.55 -14.12 22.34
CA ARG A 22 18.56 -15.38 21.59
C ARG A 22 19.02 -16.48 22.56
N GLY A 23 18.07 -17.21 23.15
CA GLY A 23 18.41 -18.56 23.64
C GLY A 23 18.94 -19.44 22.50
N GLU A 24 19.37 -20.67 22.79
CA GLU A 24 20.04 -21.55 21.82
C GLU A 24 19.28 -21.87 20.51
N LYS A 25 17.97 -21.58 20.38
CA LYS A 25 17.21 -21.87 19.15
C LYS A 25 16.16 -20.82 18.81
N ILE A 26 16.49 -19.92 17.88
CA ILE A 26 15.48 -19.22 17.05
C ILE A 26 15.43 -19.95 15.71
N ILE A 27 14.33 -20.67 15.45
CA ILE A 27 14.15 -21.45 14.21
C ILE A 27 13.25 -20.69 13.22
N THR A 28 12.42 -19.73 13.69
CA THR A 28 11.41 -19.07 12.84
C THR A 28 11.47 -17.54 12.87
N LEU A 29 11.02 -16.91 11.77
CA LEU A 29 10.93 -15.44 11.63
C LEU A 29 10.00 -14.80 12.67
N GLN A 30 8.94 -15.50 13.07
CA GLN A 30 8.03 -15.02 14.12
C GLN A 30 8.71 -14.96 15.50
N GLN A 31 9.53 -15.94 15.84
CA GLN A 31 10.32 -15.91 17.07
C GLN A 31 11.31 -14.74 17.04
N ARG A 32 11.99 -14.51 15.91
CA ARG A 32 12.87 -13.35 15.73
C ARG A 32 12.14 -12.02 15.95
N ALA A 33 10.94 -11.85 15.39
CA ALA A 33 10.16 -10.62 15.58
C ALA A 33 9.79 -10.40 17.06
N LYS A 34 9.34 -11.45 17.76
CA LYS A 34 9.02 -11.40 19.20
C LYS A 34 10.24 -11.06 20.05
N THR A 35 11.42 -11.62 19.72
CA THR A 35 12.67 -11.31 20.41
C THR A 35 13.05 -9.84 20.24
N LEU A 36 12.96 -9.30 19.01
CA LEU A 36 13.27 -7.89 18.74
C LEU A 36 12.30 -6.93 19.45
N ASP A 37 11.00 -7.26 19.50
CA ASP A 37 10.01 -6.48 20.25
C ASP A 37 10.30 -6.48 21.75
N THR A 38 10.69 -7.62 22.30
CA THR A 38 11.07 -7.76 23.72
C THR A 38 12.30 -6.91 24.05
N ILE A 39 13.33 -6.95 23.21
CA ILE A 39 14.52 -6.11 23.36
C ILE A 39 14.14 -4.62 23.33
N LYS A 40 13.30 -4.21 22.38
CA LYS A 40 12.85 -2.83 22.23
C LYS A 40 12.11 -2.34 23.48
N LYS A 41 11.20 -3.15 24.03
CA LYS A 41 10.47 -2.84 25.27
C LYS A 41 11.39 -2.71 26.47
N ASP A 42 12.37 -3.59 26.59
CA ASP A 42 13.32 -3.51 27.71
C ASP A 42 14.25 -2.29 27.58
N LEU A 43 14.72 -1.95 26.37
CA LEU A 43 15.49 -0.71 26.15
C LEU A 43 14.67 0.55 26.48
N GLN A 44 13.38 0.59 26.12
CA GLN A 44 12.49 1.70 26.47
C GLN A 44 12.32 1.84 27.98
N LYS A 45 12.20 0.71 28.69
CA LYS A 45 12.17 0.71 30.15
C LYS A 45 13.48 1.23 30.73
N VAL A 46 14.64 0.76 30.22
CA VAL A 46 15.95 1.28 30.65
C VAL A 46 16.03 2.79 30.47
N THR A 47 15.52 3.35 29.37
CA THR A 47 15.53 4.82 29.16
C THR A 47 14.65 5.60 30.15
N ALA A 48 13.56 5.01 30.64
CA ALA A 48 12.59 5.68 31.51
C ALA A 48 12.88 5.47 33.01
N ASP A 49 13.55 4.38 33.36
CA ASP A 49 13.77 3.95 34.73
C ASP A 49 14.93 4.71 35.40
N SER A 50 14.65 5.33 36.54
CA SER A 50 15.62 6.12 37.32
C SER A 50 16.66 5.27 38.04
N GLU A 51 16.47 3.94 38.13
CA GLU A 51 17.46 3.02 38.69
C GLU A 51 18.74 2.96 37.83
N PHE A 52 18.65 3.34 36.55
CA PHE A 52 19.80 3.39 35.64
C PHE A 52 20.47 4.76 35.62
N ASP A 53 21.80 4.75 35.68
CA ASP A 53 22.61 5.95 35.52
C ASP A 53 22.38 6.63 34.14
N LEU A 54 22.72 7.91 34.05
CA LEU A 54 22.50 8.71 32.86
C LEU A 54 23.23 8.16 31.62
N THR A 55 24.40 7.52 31.82
CA THR A 55 25.20 6.94 30.74
C THR A 55 24.49 5.75 30.11
N ARG A 56 23.95 4.85 30.93
CA ARG A 56 23.13 3.70 30.50
C ARG A 56 21.86 4.14 29.78
N ARG A 57 21.17 5.14 30.30
CA ARG A 57 19.96 5.69 29.67
C ARG A 57 20.25 6.30 28.29
N ASN A 58 21.30 7.11 28.18
CA ASN A 58 21.72 7.71 26.91
C ASN A 58 22.16 6.66 25.88
N LYS A 59 22.87 5.61 26.32
CA LYS A 59 23.25 4.49 25.46
C LYS A 59 22.02 3.74 24.95
N ALA A 60 21.07 3.39 25.83
CA ALA A 60 19.83 2.72 25.45
C ALA A 60 19.04 3.55 24.42
N GLN A 61 18.94 4.87 24.63
CA GLN A 61 18.28 5.78 23.69
C GLN A 61 18.99 5.83 22.33
N THR A 62 20.32 5.84 22.32
CA THR A 62 21.12 5.81 21.09
C THR A 62 20.86 4.52 20.31
N ILE A 63 20.81 3.38 21.00
CA ILE A 63 20.50 2.08 20.39
C ILE A 63 19.07 2.08 19.83
N LEU A 64 18.08 2.62 20.55
CA LEU A 64 16.70 2.74 20.09
C LEU A 64 16.57 3.61 18.82
N ASN A 65 17.25 4.75 18.79
CA ASN A 65 17.25 5.66 17.63
C ASN A 65 17.82 4.95 16.40
N ASN A 66 18.93 4.24 16.57
CA ASN A 66 19.56 3.45 15.50
C ASN A 66 18.74 2.21 15.11
N TRP A 67 17.93 1.68 16.02
CA TRP A 67 17.06 0.53 15.79
C TRP A 67 15.98 0.85 14.76
N SER A 68 15.34 2.03 14.88
CA SER A 68 14.31 2.52 13.95
C SER A 68 14.82 2.65 12.51
N VAL A 69 16.03 3.18 12.36
CA VAL A 69 16.69 3.35 11.05
C VAL A 69 17.06 2.01 10.42
N ALA A 70 17.52 1.05 11.23
CA ALA A 70 17.90 -0.26 10.70
C ALA A 70 16.69 -1.14 10.37
N GLU A 71 15.56 -0.98 11.07
CA GLU A 71 14.30 -1.68 10.78
C GLU A 71 13.70 -1.20 9.46
N THR A 72 13.68 0.12 9.22
CA THR A 72 13.29 0.72 7.94
C THR A 72 14.20 0.29 6.78
N LEU A 73 15.52 0.27 6.97
CA LEU A 73 16.47 -0.22 5.95
C LEU A 73 16.32 -1.72 5.66
N SER A 74 16.04 -2.54 6.68
CA SER A 74 15.82 -3.98 6.50
C SER A 74 14.55 -4.25 5.71
N LEU A 75 13.47 -3.53 6.02
CA LEU A 75 12.20 -3.60 5.27
C LEU A 75 12.37 -3.06 3.85
N GLN A 76 13.12 -1.97 3.66
CA GLN A 76 13.43 -1.43 2.34
C GLN A 76 14.26 -2.39 1.48
N ARG A 77 15.21 -3.12 2.10
CA ARG A 77 16.02 -4.11 1.39
C ARG A 77 15.26 -5.40 1.08
N ILE A 78 14.36 -5.83 1.97
CA ILE A 78 13.41 -6.91 1.67
C ILE A 78 12.46 -6.50 0.54
N ALA A 79 11.95 -5.27 0.56
CA ALA A 79 11.11 -4.74 -0.53
C ALA A 79 11.89 -4.63 -1.85
N GLN A 80 13.16 -4.19 -1.83
CA GLN A 80 14.02 -4.17 -3.02
C GLN A 80 14.30 -5.58 -3.55
N LEU A 81 14.60 -6.55 -2.69
CA LEU A 81 14.81 -7.93 -3.11
C LEU A 81 13.54 -8.56 -3.70
N LEU A 82 12.36 -8.22 -3.15
CA LEU A 82 11.07 -8.64 -3.71
C LEU A 82 10.78 -8.00 -5.08
N VAL A 83 11.24 -6.77 -5.31
CA VAL A 83 11.11 -6.05 -6.60
C VAL A 83 12.14 -6.54 -7.63
N GLU A 84 13.36 -6.87 -7.20
CA GLU A 84 14.42 -7.41 -8.06
C GLU A 84 14.15 -8.86 -8.51
N ASP A 85 13.49 -9.68 -7.68
CA ASP A 85 13.10 -11.05 -8.08
C ASP A 85 11.98 -11.08 -9.14
N ASP A 86 11.16 -10.03 -9.24
CA ASP A 86 10.18 -9.87 -10.31
C ASP A 86 10.84 -9.59 -11.68
N SER A 87 12.08 -9.09 -11.71
CA SER A 87 12.87 -8.98 -12.96
C SER A 87 13.36 -10.34 -13.49
N LYS A 88 13.22 -11.41 -12.70
CA LYS A 88 13.53 -12.81 -13.09
C LYS A 88 12.28 -13.68 -13.29
N GLY A 89 11.08 -13.10 -13.19
CA GLY A 89 9.85 -13.67 -13.75
C GLY A 89 9.27 -14.95 -13.12
N VAL A 90 9.70 -15.37 -11.91
CA VAL A 90 9.26 -16.67 -11.35
C VAL A 90 8.55 -16.63 -9.99
N VAL A 91 8.49 -15.51 -9.25
CA VAL A 91 7.92 -15.54 -7.87
C VAL A 91 6.86 -14.46 -7.60
N SER A 92 5.97 -14.14 -8.54
CA SER A 92 4.99 -13.06 -8.29
C SER A 92 3.59 -13.51 -7.83
N ALA A 93 3.13 -14.73 -8.13
CA ALA A 93 1.70 -15.06 -7.95
C ALA A 93 1.32 -15.76 -6.62
N LYS A 94 2.27 -16.35 -5.88
CA LYS A 94 1.93 -17.18 -4.70
C LYS A 94 2.02 -16.47 -3.34
N PHE A 95 2.67 -15.30 -3.25
CA PHE A 95 2.84 -14.59 -1.98
C PHE A 95 1.76 -13.52 -1.71
N PHE A 96 1.18 -12.94 -2.77
CA PHE A 96 0.25 -11.81 -2.62
C PHE A 96 -1.19 -12.18 -2.25
N ASN A 97 -1.59 -13.45 -2.33
CA ASN A 97 -3.00 -13.82 -2.29
C ASN A 97 -3.51 -14.36 -0.94
N LYS A 98 -2.84 -14.10 0.20
CA LYS A 98 -3.19 -14.75 1.48
C LYS A 98 -3.33 -13.89 2.74
N SER A 99 -3.15 -12.57 2.72
CA SER A 99 -3.51 -11.79 3.92
C SER A 99 -3.81 -10.30 3.62
N PRO A 100 -4.99 -9.78 4.06
CA PRO A 100 -5.36 -8.36 3.97
C PRO A 100 -4.40 -7.40 4.71
N LEU A 101 -3.53 -7.92 5.58
CA LEU A 101 -2.57 -7.10 6.35
C LEU A 101 -1.45 -6.51 5.47
N TRP A 102 -1.16 -7.08 4.30
CA TRP A 102 -0.06 -6.60 3.45
C TRP A 102 -0.40 -5.34 2.68
N THR A 103 -1.67 -5.15 2.29
CA THR A 103 -2.12 -3.90 1.65
C THR A 103 -2.04 -2.72 2.63
N ASP A 104 -2.40 -2.93 3.89
CA ASP A 104 -2.29 -1.90 4.93
C ASP A 104 -0.82 -1.56 5.25
N ILE A 105 0.07 -2.56 5.26
CA ILE A 105 1.51 -2.34 5.44
C ILE A 105 2.11 -1.59 4.24
N LEU A 106 1.75 -1.93 3.00
CA LEU A 106 2.25 -1.27 1.80
C LEU A 106 1.74 0.18 1.67
N VAL A 107 0.46 0.42 2.01
CA VAL A 107 -0.11 1.78 2.07
C VAL A 107 0.57 2.58 3.18
N SER A 108 0.82 1.99 4.34
CA SER A 108 1.53 2.66 5.44
C SER A 108 2.98 3.00 5.07
N LEU A 109 3.69 2.10 4.39
CA LEU A 109 5.06 2.33 3.90
C LEU A 109 5.11 3.40 2.81
N TYR A 110 4.11 3.45 1.92
CA TYR A 110 3.98 4.50 0.91
C TYR A 110 3.75 5.88 1.55
N ILE A 111 2.89 5.95 2.57
CA ILE A 111 2.62 7.18 3.33
C ILE A 111 3.87 7.65 4.08
N ILE A 112 4.62 6.74 4.73
CA ILE A 112 5.88 7.07 5.43
C ILE A 112 6.91 7.62 4.44
N ARG A 113 7.06 6.99 3.26
CA ARG A 113 8.03 7.43 2.25
C ARG A 113 7.66 8.78 1.62
N ALA A 114 6.36 9.05 1.43
CA ALA A 114 5.88 10.37 1.02
C ALA A 114 6.19 11.43 2.09
N TYR A 115 6.02 11.10 3.38
CA TYR A 115 6.29 12.01 4.49
C TYR A 115 7.79 12.34 4.63
N GLU A 116 8.67 11.36 4.46
CA GLU A 116 10.12 11.54 4.49
C GLU A 116 10.64 12.35 3.30
N MET A 117 10.09 12.14 2.09
CA MET A 117 10.40 12.98 0.92
C MET A 117 9.98 14.43 1.15
N ILE A 118 8.79 14.65 1.70
CA ILE A 118 8.29 15.99 2.02
C ILE A 118 9.21 16.68 3.04
N ASN A 119 9.61 16.01 4.12
CA ASN A 119 10.47 16.59 5.15
C ASN A 119 11.91 16.85 4.68
N SER A 120 12.48 15.98 3.83
CA SER A 120 13.82 16.15 3.25
C SER A 120 13.91 17.40 2.36
N VAL A 121 12.86 17.66 1.56
CA VAL A 121 12.77 18.83 0.68
C VAL A 121 12.50 20.11 1.49
N PHE A 122 11.72 20.00 2.58
CA PHE A 122 11.38 21.13 3.45
C PHE A 122 12.59 21.67 4.24
N ASN A 123 13.44 20.79 4.78
CA ASN A 123 14.50 21.18 5.73
C ASN A 123 15.73 21.83 5.05
N LYS A 124 15.99 21.55 3.76
CA LYS A 124 17.14 22.10 3.03
C LYS A 124 16.94 23.53 2.51
N ASN A 125 15.70 23.96 2.27
CA ASN A 125 15.43 25.25 1.63
C ASN A 125 15.02 26.38 2.60
N TRP A 126 14.64 26.06 3.83
CA TRP A 126 14.13 27.06 4.79
C TRP A 126 15.22 27.74 5.64
N SER A 127 16.38 27.10 5.86
CA SER A 127 17.43 27.64 6.75
C SER A 127 18.21 28.83 6.13
N SER A 128 18.24 28.95 4.80
CA SER A 128 18.98 30.02 4.11
C SER A 128 18.17 31.31 3.95
N ALA A 129 16.83 31.23 3.81
CA ALA A 129 15.99 32.38 3.44
C ALA A 129 15.62 33.31 4.62
N PHE A 130 15.74 32.86 5.87
CA PHE A 130 15.34 33.65 7.05
C PHE A 130 16.46 34.51 7.66
N LYS A 131 17.70 34.43 7.15
CA LYS A 131 18.84 35.15 7.75
C LYS A 131 18.97 36.63 7.34
N THR A 132 18.21 37.13 6.35
CA THR A 132 18.49 38.45 5.74
C THR A 132 17.43 39.53 5.87
N ASN A 133 16.32 39.34 6.60
CA ASN A 133 15.32 40.42 6.73
C ASN A 133 14.75 40.56 8.14
N LYS A 134 15.53 41.21 9.01
CA LYS A 134 15.12 41.63 10.35
C LYS A 134 14.83 43.14 10.34
N ARG A 135 13.71 43.55 9.73
CA ARG A 135 13.11 44.87 9.98
C ARG A 135 11.73 44.66 10.58
N ARG A 136 11.48 45.36 11.69
CA ARG A 136 10.29 45.27 12.55
C ARG A 136 9.02 45.41 11.71
N LEU A 137 8.33 44.30 11.48
CA LEU A 137 6.97 44.26 10.95
C LEU A 137 6.03 43.85 12.08
N ASN A 138 4.88 44.53 12.13
CA ASN A 138 3.87 44.34 13.15
C ASN A 138 3.27 42.91 13.04
N GLY A 139 3.07 42.23 14.17
CA GLY A 139 2.79 40.78 14.21
C GLY A 139 1.58 40.34 13.37
N ASN A 140 0.57 41.20 13.26
CA ASN A 140 -0.64 40.92 12.49
C ASN A 140 -0.40 40.94 10.97
N GLU A 141 0.54 41.77 10.48
CA GLU A 141 0.89 41.84 9.06
C GLU A 141 1.72 40.62 8.63
N ILE A 142 2.55 40.09 9.54
CA ILE A 142 3.32 38.86 9.33
C ILE A 142 2.36 37.66 9.25
N SER A 143 1.37 37.58 10.15
CA SER A 143 0.38 36.50 10.15
C SER A 143 -0.42 36.46 8.83
N ASN A 144 -0.89 37.61 8.36
CA ASN A 144 -1.64 37.71 7.11
C ASN A 144 -0.77 37.37 5.88
N LYS A 145 0.49 37.79 5.84
CA LYS A 145 1.44 37.41 4.78
C LYS A 145 1.73 35.91 4.79
N ILE A 146 1.85 35.29 5.96
CA ILE A 146 2.03 33.84 6.10
C ILE A 146 0.79 33.08 5.59
N GLY A 147 -0.41 33.55 5.92
CA GLY A 147 -1.67 32.97 5.41
C GLY A 147 -1.76 32.97 3.89
N ILE A 148 -1.45 34.12 3.26
CA ILE A 148 -1.45 34.26 1.79
C ILE A 148 -0.40 33.35 1.13
N ILE A 149 0.78 33.21 1.73
CA ILE A 149 1.83 32.31 1.22
C ILE A 149 1.39 30.85 1.32
N ARG A 150 0.76 30.45 2.43
CA ARG A 150 0.25 29.09 2.63
C ARG A 150 -0.84 28.73 1.62
N ALA A 151 -1.79 29.63 1.37
CA ALA A 151 -2.85 29.43 0.37
C ALA A 151 -2.28 29.32 -1.05
N LYS A 152 -1.31 30.18 -1.43
CA LYS A 152 -0.62 30.08 -2.72
C LYS A 152 0.15 28.77 -2.90
N GLN A 153 0.72 28.24 -1.82
CA GLN A 153 1.44 26.95 -1.85
C GLN A 153 0.48 25.76 -2.00
N GLN A 154 -0.64 25.75 -1.28
CA GLN A 154 -1.68 24.72 -1.44
C GLN A 154 -2.22 24.70 -2.87
N LEU A 155 -2.48 25.88 -3.46
CA LEU A 155 -2.95 25.98 -4.84
C LEU A 155 -1.93 25.40 -5.85
N ARG A 156 -0.63 25.64 -5.64
CA ARG A 156 0.43 25.07 -6.49
C ARG A 156 0.55 23.55 -6.33
N ALA A 157 0.39 23.03 -5.12
CA ALA A 157 0.41 21.58 -4.87
C ALA A 157 -0.76 20.88 -5.57
N ILE A 158 -1.97 21.46 -5.50
CA ILE A 158 -3.16 20.96 -6.19
C ILE A 158 -2.99 21.00 -7.72
N LYS A 159 -2.39 22.07 -8.25
CA LYS A 159 -2.13 22.17 -9.69
C LYS A 159 -1.13 21.10 -10.16
N ASN A 160 -0.05 20.88 -9.39
CA ASN A 160 0.98 19.90 -9.72
C ASN A 160 0.45 18.45 -9.62
N SER A 161 -0.39 18.16 -8.63
CA SER A 161 -1.04 16.84 -8.53
C SER A 161 -2.02 16.60 -9.69
N ALA A 162 -2.78 17.61 -10.10
CA ALA A 162 -3.67 17.51 -11.26
C ALA A 162 -2.89 17.25 -12.57
N GLU A 163 -1.76 17.94 -12.78
CA GLU A 163 -0.88 17.71 -13.94
C GLU A 163 -0.26 16.31 -13.94
N GLN A 164 0.15 15.79 -12.77
CA GLN A 164 0.67 14.42 -12.66
C GLN A 164 -0.39 13.35 -12.95
N VAL A 165 -1.63 13.55 -12.50
CA VAL A 165 -2.74 12.63 -12.79
C VAL A 165 -3.02 12.56 -14.30
N ASP A 166 -2.92 13.69 -15.01
CA ASP A 166 -3.12 13.74 -16.47
C ASP A 166 -1.99 13.02 -17.23
N ILE A 167 -0.74 13.12 -16.74
CA ILE A 167 0.42 12.39 -17.28
C ILE A 167 0.25 10.88 -17.07
N PHE A 168 -0.13 10.44 -15.86
CA PHE A 168 -0.37 9.02 -15.58
C PHE A 168 -1.50 8.45 -16.44
N GLN A 169 -2.57 9.21 -16.66
CA GLN A 169 -3.68 8.76 -17.50
C GLN A 169 -3.26 8.59 -18.97
N LYS A 170 -2.42 9.49 -19.50
CA LYS A 170 -1.85 9.36 -20.85
C LYS A 170 -0.91 8.17 -20.98
N GLN A 171 0.01 8.00 -20.03
CA GLN A 171 0.95 6.87 -19.99
C GLN A 171 0.21 5.52 -19.95
N PHE A 172 -0.85 5.44 -19.15
CA PHE A 172 -1.66 4.23 -19.03
C PHE A 172 -2.38 3.87 -20.33
N ASN A 173 -2.90 4.87 -21.05
CA ASN A 173 -3.56 4.65 -22.34
C ASN A 173 -2.55 4.23 -23.44
N GLU A 174 -1.35 4.81 -23.45
CA GLU A 174 -0.27 4.46 -24.38
C GLU A 174 0.27 3.05 -24.14
N ASP A 175 0.51 2.67 -22.88
CA ASP A 175 0.97 1.31 -22.53
C ASP A 175 -0.07 0.23 -22.86
N THR A 176 -1.36 0.57 -22.80
CA THR A 176 -2.46 -0.32 -23.18
C THR A 176 -2.50 -0.54 -24.69
N GLN A 177 -2.24 0.49 -25.50
CA GLN A 177 -2.15 0.37 -26.96
C GLN A 177 -0.85 -0.31 -27.43
N LYS A 178 0.25 -0.16 -26.69
CA LYS A 178 1.52 -0.82 -27.04
C LYS A 178 1.47 -2.33 -26.85
N ARG A 179 0.78 -2.81 -25.80
CA ARG A 179 0.56 -4.25 -25.57
C ARG A 179 -0.33 -4.94 -26.61
N SER A 180 -1.18 -4.20 -27.33
CA SER A 180 -2.02 -4.78 -28.37
C SER A 180 -1.33 -4.87 -29.74
N LEU A 181 -0.23 -4.13 -29.95
CA LEU A 181 0.52 -4.09 -31.21
C LEU A 181 1.75 -5.03 -31.24
N GLU A 182 2.32 -5.40 -30.09
CA GLU A 182 3.50 -6.28 -30.01
C GLU A 182 3.20 -7.80 -30.18
N ASN A 183 1.96 -8.19 -30.53
CA ASN A 183 1.58 -9.60 -30.73
C ASN A 183 1.44 -10.03 -32.21
N ARG A 184 2.00 -9.26 -33.14
CA ARG A 184 2.18 -9.68 -34.54
C ARG A 184 3.64 -9.49 -34.90
N ASP A 185 4.43 -10.54 -34.74
CA ASP A 185 5.32 -11.08 -35.77
C ASP A 185 6.30 -12.09 -35.14
N ASP A 186 6.63 -13.08 -35.95
CA ASP A 186 7.72 -14.06 -35.85
C ASP A 186 7.50 -15.41 -35.13
N HIS A 187 7.52 -16.44 -35.99
CA HIS A 187 7.55 -17.86 -35.70
C HIS A 187 8.90 -18.33 -35.10
N GLU A 188 8.81 -19.50 -34.45
CA GLU A 188 9.80 -20.61 -34.41
C GLU A 188 10.55 -20.97 -33.09
N VAL A 189 10.26 -22.21 -32.67
CA VAL A 189 11.03 -23.21 -31.90
C VAL A 189 11.24 -23.07 -30.38
N ARG A 190 10.60 -24.03 -29.69
CA ARG A 190 11.01 -24.78 -28.47
C ARG A 190 10.58 -24.24 -27.09
N GLY A 191 9.52 -24.86 -26.57
CA GLY A 191 9.44 -25.27 -25.16
C GLY A 191 9.15 -24.18 -24.14
N LYS A 192 8.06 -23.41 -24.32
CA LYS A 192 7.47 -22.62 -23.23
C LYS A 192 6.11 -23.16 -22.87
N LYS A 193 6.00 -23.64 -21.63
CA LYS A 193 4.78 -23.98 -20.90
C LYS A 193 3.76 -22.87 -21.11
N ILE A 194 2.81 -23.11 -22.01
CA ILE A 194 1.62 -22.27 -22.16
C ILE A 194 0.93 -22.35 -20.79
N LYS A 195 0.77 -21.22 -20.10
CA LYS A 195 -0.29 -21.10 -19.08
C LYS A 195 -1.58 -21.21 -19.87
N THR A 196 -2.07 -22.43 -20.05
CA THR A 196 -3.37 -22.67 -20.67
C THR A 196 -4.39 -22.00 -19.76
N SER A 197 -5.09 -21.00 -20.29
CA SER A 197 -6.23 -20.39 -19.63
C SER A 197 -7.18 -21.49 -19.20
N LEU A 198 -7.68 -21.42 -17.96
CA LEU A 198 -8.67 -22.38 -17.48
C LEU A 198 -9.91 -22.33 -18.39
N PRO A 199 -10.47 -23.48 -18.79
CA PRO A 199 -11.66 -23.54 -19.62
C PRO A 199 -12.88 -23.00 -18.86
N SER A 200 -13.84 -22.44 -19.58
CA SER A 200 -15.09 -21.96 -18.96
C SER A 200 -15.91 -23.13 -18.42
N ILE A 201 -16.70 -22.87 -17.38
CA ILE A 201 -17.57 -23.88 -16.77
C ILE A 201 -18.56 -24.50 -17.75
N GLU A 202 -19.03 -23.72 -18.73
CA GLU A 202 -19.96 -24.19 -19.77
C GLU A 202 -19.30 -25.22 -20.67
N ILE A 203 -18.03 -25.01 -21.05
CA ILE A 203 -17.26 -26.00 -21.81
C ILE A 203 -17.07 -27.26 -20.99
N ILE A 204 -16.70 -27.13 -19.71
CA ILE A 204 -16.46 -28.28 -18.83
C ILE A 204 -17.72 -29.13 -18.69
N LYS A 205 -18.91 -28.52 -18.58
CA LYS A 205 -20.19 -29.25 -18.48
C LYS A 205 -20.48 -30.17 -19.66
N THR A 206 -19.86 -29.95 -20.82
CA THR A 206 -20.03 -30.80 -22.00
C THR A 206 -19.13 -32.04 -22.01
N TRP A 207 -18.19 -32.17 -21.06
CA TRP A 207 -17.19 -33.23 -21.09
C TRP A 207 -17.70 -34.54 -20.48
N ASN A 208 -17.33 -35.64 -21.13
CA ASN A 208 -17.42 -36.97 -20.56
C ASN A 208 -16.27 -37.21 -19.56
N SER A 209 -16.31 -38.34 -18.84
CA SER A 209 -15.34 -38.67 -17.80
C SER A 209 -13.89 -38.73 -18.31
N GLU A 210 -13.64 -39.31 -19.49
CA GLU A 210 -12.27 -39.40 -20.03
C GLU A 210 -11.71 -38.02 -20.40
N ARG A 211 -12.52 -37.16 -21.04
CA ARG A 211 -12.10 -35.81 -21.40
C ARG A 211 -11.83 -34.95 -20.16
N LEU A 212 -12.63 -35.12 -19.11
CA LEU A 212 -12.39 -34.49 -17.82
C LEU A 212 -11.07 -34.96 -17.21
N ILE A 213 -10.78 -36.26 -17.23
CA ILE A 213 -9.54 -36.83 -16.68
C ILE A 213 -8.30 -36.33 -17.43
N GLU A 214 -8.35 -36.25 -18.76
CA GLU A 214 -7.28 -35.65 -19.57
C GLU A 214 -6.95 -34.24 -19.10
N PHE A 215 -7.97 -33.40 -18.94
CA PHE A 215 -7.80 -32.05 -18.41
C PHE A 215 -7.17 -32.04 -17.00
N LEU A 216 -7.65 -32.91 -16.10
CA LEU A 216 -7.12 -32.98 -14.74
C LEU A 216 -5.66 -33.43 -14.69
N LYS A 217 -5.22 -34.30 -15.63
CA LYS A 217 -3.81 -34.69 -15.79
C LYS A 217 -2.93 -33.50 -16.18
N GLU A 218 -3.44 -32.57 -16.97
CA GLU A 218 -2.72 -31.36 -17.39
C GLU A 218 -2.55 -30.34 -16.25
N GLN A 219 -3.45 -30.33 -15.26
CA GLN A 219 -3.47 -29.33 -14.17
C GLN A 219 -2.38 -29.53 -13.08
N ASN A 220 -1.49 -30.52 -13.19
CA ASN A 220 -0.41 -30.77 -12.21
C ASN A 220 -0.89 -30.87 -10.75
N LEU A 221 -2.03 -31.54 -10.53
CA LEU A 221 -2.63 -31.72 -9.19
C LEU A 221 -1.98 -32.84 -8.36
N PHE A 222 -0.89 -33.45 -8.84
CA PHE A 222 -0.24 -34.62 -8.23
C PHE A 222 -1.20 -35.80 -7.98
N LEU A 223 -2.19 -35.95 -8.86
CA LEU A 223 -3.07 -37.12 -8.88
C LEU A 223 -2.40 -38.26 -9.66
N CYS A 224 -2.61 -39.50 -9.20
CA CYS A 224 -2.14 -40.70 -9.90
C CYS A 224 -3.34 -41.50 -10.43
N GLU A 225 -3.09 -42.53 -11.24
CA GLU A 225 -4.13 -43.27 -11.95
C GLU A 225 -5.23 -43.82 -11.01
N LYS A 226 -4.85 -44.28 -9.80
CA LYS A 226 -5.83 -44.75 -8.79
C LYS A 226 -6.91 -43.71 -8.46
N HIS A 227 -6.57 -42.42 -8.48
CA HIS A 227 -7.54 -41.35 -8.22
C HIS A 227 -8.46 -41.13 -9.43
N PHE A 228 -7.94 -41.27 -10.64
CA PHE A 228 -8.73 -41.17 -11.86
C PHE A 228 -9.67 -42.37 -12.02
N ASP A 229 -9.23 -43.56 -11.63
CA ASP A 229 -10.08 -44.76 -11.61
C ASP A 229 -11.26 -44.60 -10.65
N ILE A 230 -11.05 -43.96 -9.50
CA ILE A 230 -12.15 -43.58 -8.59
C ILE A 230 -13.16 -42.68 -9.31
N LEU A 231 -12.70 -41.61 -9.98
CA LEU A 231 -13.59 -40.70 -10.71
C LEU A 231 -14.34 -41.42 -11.86
N ARG A 232 -13.69 -42.35 -12.56
CA ARG A 232 -14.36 -43.20 -13.58
C ARG A 232 -15.42 -44.09 -12.95
N SER A 233 -15.07 -44.79 -11.88
CA SER A 233 -15.95 -45.74 -11.20
C SER A 233 -17.20 -45.08 -10.63
N GLN A 234 -17.06 -43.84 -10.16
CA GLN A 234 -18.15 -43.02 -9.64
C GLN A 234 -18.91 -42.26 -10.74
N GLY A 235 -18.55 -42.44 -12.02
CA GLY A 235 -19.21 -41.79 -13.14
C GLY A 235 -19.13 -40.27 -13.10
N VAL A 236 -18.06 -39.70 -12.53
CA VAL A 236 -17.88 -38.24 -12.46
C VAL A 236 -17.64 -37.72 -13.88
N THR A 237 -18.55 -36.87 -14.35
CA THR A 237 -18.50 -36.25 -15.68
C THR A 237 -18.22 -34.76 -15.53
N GLY A 238 -17.89 -34.10 -16.65
CA GLY A 238 -17.75 -32.65 -16.65
C GLY A 238 -19.03 -31.91 -16.25
N TYR A 239 -20.20 -32.54 -16.40
CA TYR A 239 -21.48 -31.97 -15.94
C TYR A 239 -21.57 -31.89 -14.41
N SER A 240 -21.23 -32.97 -13.72
CA SER A 240 -21.34 -33.06 -12.26
C SER A 240 -20.10 -32.50 -11.54
N PHE A 241 -18.92 -32.60 -12.14
CA PHE A 241 -17.66 -32.19 -11.52
C PHE A 241 -17.67 -30.76 -10.91
N PRO A 242 -18.18 -29.71 -11.56
CA PRO A 242 -18.16 -28.35 -11.00
C PRO A 242 -19.06 -28.15 -9.78
N THR A 243 -19.96 -29.10 -9.49
CA THR A 243 -20.85 -29.05 -8.32
C THR A 243 -20.30 -29.83 -7.14
N PHE A 244 -19.24 -30.63 -7.32
CA PHE A 244 -18.66 -31.43 -6.26
C PHE A 244 -17.97 -30.56 -5.20
N THR A 245 -18.25 -30.90 -3.95
CA THR A 245 -17.59 -30.39 -2.76
C THR A 245 -16.40 -31.28 -2.38
N LYS A 246 -15.56 -30.78 -1.48
CA LYS A 246 -14.44 -31.56 -0.94
C LYS A 246 -14.95 -32.82 -0.24
N GLU A 247 -16.06 -32.71 0.48
CA GLU A 247 -16.70 -33.77 1.25
C GLU A 247 -17.25 -34.86 0.31
N GLU A 248 -17.94 -34.49 -0.77
CA GLU A 248 -18.41 -35.45 -1.79
C GLU A 248 -17.25 -36.20 -2.45
N PHE A 249 -16.12 -35.54 -2.73
CA PHE A 249 -14.93 -36.25 -3.22
C PHE A 249 -14.40 -37.27 -2.20
N GLN A 250 -14.48 -36.98 -0.90
CA GLN A 250 -14.07 -37.93 0.14
C GLN A 250 -15.03 -39.11 0.25
N GLU A 251 -16.34 -38.87 0.09
CA GLU A 251 -17.37 -39.92 0.05
C GLU A 251 -17.19 -40.85 -1.16
N CYS A 252 -16.70 -40.32 -2.29
CA CYS A 252 -16.27 -41.11 -3.44
C CYS A 252 -15.02 -41.98 -3.19
N GLY A 253 -14.36 -41.86 -2.04
CA GLY A 253 -13.19 -42.64 -1.65
C GLY A 253 -11.84 -41.96 -1.92
N LEU A 254 -11.82 -40.66 -2.23
CA LEU A 254 -10.56 -39.91 -2.36
C LEU A 254 -10.00 -39.50 -0.99
N GLU A 255 -8.67 -39.58 -0.88
CA GLU A 255 -7.95 -39.10 0.31
C GLU A 255 -8.09 -37.58 0.48
N ILE A 256 -7.91 -37.09 1.71
CA ILE A 256 -8.07 -35.67 2.08
C ILE A 256 -7.28 -34.72 1.15
N GLY A 257 -6.07 -35.12 0.76
CA GLY A 257 -5.20 -34.33 -0.14
C GLY A 257 -5.79 -34.14 -1.53
N PRO A 258 -5.96 -35.23 -2.31
CA PRO A 258 -6.65 -35.22 -3.61
C PRO A 258 -7.99 -34.48 -3.62
N SER A 259 -8.86 -34.74 -2.64
CA SER A 259 -10.17 -34.08 -2.55
C SER A 259 -10.05 -32.56 -2.40
N LYS A 260 -9.09 -32.09 -1.57
CA LYS A 260 -8.84 -30.66 -1.40
C LYS A 260 -8.26 -30.01 -2.66
N ALA A 261 -7.39 -30.72 -3.39
CA ALA A 261 -6.81 -30.23 -4.64
C ALA A 261 -7.89 -30.02 -5.71
N LEU A 262 -8.79 -30.99 -5.89
CA LEU A 262 -9.91 -30.91 -6.83
C LEU A 262 -10.90 -29.79 -6.47
N ALA A 263 -11.28 -29.69 -5.19
CA ALA A 263 -12.17 -28.62 -4.72
C ALA A 263 -11.55 -27.23 -4.91
N THR A 264 -10.22 -27.10 -4.77
CA THR A 264 -9.52 -25.84 -5.03
C THR A 264 -9.59 -25.49 -6.52
N LEU A 265 -9.35 -26.46 -7.41
CA LEU A 265 -9.45 -26.25 -8.85
C LEU A 265 -10.86 -25.82 -9.29
N ILE A 266 -11.91 -26.43 -8.73
CA ILE A 266 -13.30 -26.05 -9.01
C ILE A 266 -13.54 -24.58 -8.65
N ASN A 267 -13.06 -24.15 -7.48
CA ASN A 267 -13.17 -22.74 -7.08
C ASN A 267 -12.39 -21.80 -8.02
N ASP A 268 -11.22 -22.22 -8.49
CA ASP A 268 -10.44 -21.44 -9.46
C ASP A 268 -11.18 -21.29 -10.80
N ILE A 269 -11.85 -22.34 -11.27
CA ILE A 269 -12.71 -22.32 -12.48
C ILE A 269 -13.89 -21.35 -12.29
N HIS A 270 -14.59 -21.42 -11.15
CA HIS A 270 -15.69 -20.49 -10.83
C HIS A 270 -15.23 -19.03 -10.73
N ASN A 271 -14.05 -18.80 -10.15
CA ASN A 271 -13.46 -17.47 -10.06
C ASN A 271 -13.05 -16.91 -11.43
N GLU A 272 -12.64 -17.76 -12.38
CA GLU A 272 -12.35 -17.31 -13.74
C GLU A 272 -13.64 -16.96 -14.51
N ALA A 273 -14.72 -17.73 -14.31
CA ALA A 273 -16.02 -17.40 -14.89
C ALA A 273 -16.55 -16.03 -14.39
N THR A 274 -16.40 -15.73 -13.11
CA THR A 274 -16.83 -14.44 -12.54
C THR A 274 -15.99 -13.26 -13.03
N LYS A 275 -14.69 -13.45 -13.28
CA LYS A 275 -13.84 -12.41 -13.91
C LYS A 275 -14.27 -12.11 -15.34
N SER A 276 -14.58 -13.13 -16.14
CA SER A 276 -15.03 -12.97 -17.53
C SER A 276 -16.34 -12.18 -17.61
N VAL A 277 -17.32 -12.50 -16.76
CA VAL A 277 -18.60 -11.75 -16.66
C VAL A 277 -18.38 -10.33 -16.16
N ALA A 278 -17.48 -10.11 -15.20
CA ALA A 278 -17.16 -8.77 -14.71
C ALA A 278 -16.44 -7.90 -15.75
N ILE A 279 -15.83 -8.48 -16.78
CA ILE A 279 -15.22 -7.77 -17.92
C ILE A 279 -16.29 -7.41 -18.95
N GLU A 280 -17.23 -8.30 -19.26
CA GLU A 280 -18.35 -8.03 -20.18
C GLU A 280 -19.28 -6.93 -19.64
N ILE A 281 -19.64 -6.97 -18.35
CA ILE A 281 -20.47 -5.92 -17.71
C ILE A 281 -19.75 -4.55 -17.70
N LYS A 282 -18.41 -4.52 -17.77
CA LYS A 282 -17.64 -3.28 -17.88
C LYS A 282 -17.60 -2.72 -19.31
N PHE A 283 -17.77 -3.57 -20.33
CA PHE A 283 -17.74 -3.14 -21.72
C PHE A 283 -19.04 -2.45 -22.15
N ASP A 284 -20.20 -2.94 -21.70
CA ASP A 284 -21.51 -2.35 -22.01
C ASP A 284 -21.82 -1.03 -21.27
N ARG A 285 -21.08 -0.70 -20.20
CA ARG A 285 -21.32 0.51 -19.39
C ARG A 285 -20.52 1.74 -19.82
N LYS A 286 -19.69 1.65 -20.85
CA LYS A 286 -18.64 2.66 -21.10
C LYS A 286 -19.13 3.96 -21.76
N ASP A 287 -20.27 3.97 -22.44
CA ASP A 287 -20.70 5.16 -23.20
C ASP A 287 -21.75 6.03 -22.50
N SER A 288 -22.48 5.51 -21.49
CA SER A 288 -23.59 6.25 -20.86
C SER A 288 -23.26 6.91 -19.52
N HIS A 289 -22.36 6.33 -18.73
CA HIS A 289 -22.13 6.80 -17.36
C HIS A 289 -21.13 7.97 -17.24
N ASP A 290 -20.31 8.22 -18.27
CA ASP A 290 -19.23 9.21 -18.18
C ASP A 290 -19.76 10.66 -18.29
N GLU A 291 -20.75 10.93 -19.13
CA GLU A 291 -21.28 12.30 -19.30
C GLU A 291 -22.12 12.77 -18.09
N ASN A 292 -22.90 11.88 -17.46
CA ASN A 292 -23.63 12.23 -16.23
C ASN A 292 -22.69 12.46 -15.04
N PHE A 293 -21.64 11.63 -14.89
CA PHE A 293 -20.64 11.85 -13.84
C PHE A 293 -19.78 13.09 -14.09
N LYS A 294 -19.48 13.39 -15.35
CA LYS A 294 -18.77 14.61 -15.75
C LYS A 294 -19.60 15.86 -15.52
N ALA A 295 -20.91 15.81 -15.79
CA ALA A 295 -21.85 16.87 -15.47
C ALA A 295 -21.94 17.11 -13.96
N LEU A 296 -22.12 16.04 -13.16
CA LEU A 296 -22.15 16.09 -11.70
C LEU A 296 -20.83 16.60 -11.10
N ARG A 297 -19.68 16.17 -11.63
CA ARG A 297 -18.36 16.70 -11.21
C ARG A 297 -18.22 18.18 -11.53
N LYS A 298 -18.68 18.61 -12.70
CA LYS A 298 -18.66 20.02 -13.10
C LYS A 298 -19.53 20.87 -12.18
N GLU A 299 -20.77 20.44 -11.92
CA GLU A 299 -21.70 21.13 -11.03
C GLU A 299 -21.17 21.23 -9.59
N LEU A 300 -20.67 20.11 -9.04
CA LEU A 300 -20.07 20.09 -7.72
C LEU A 300 -18.83 21.00 -7.64
N SER A 301 -18.01 21.03 -8.69
CA SER A 301 -16.82 21.89 -8.75
C SER A 301 -17.18 23.39 -8.76
N GLU A 302 -18.25 23.78 -9.47
CA GLU A 302 -18.72 25.17 -9.48
C GLU A 302 -19.32 25.55 -8.13
N LYS A 303 -20.08 24.65 -7.50
CA LYS A 303 -20.69 24.88 -6.19
C LYS A 303 -19.64 25.07 -5.08
N ILE A 304 -18.60 24.22 -5.08
CA ILE A 304 -17.47 24.36 -4.15
C ILE A 304 -16.72 25.67 -4.43
N ARG A 305 -16.45 25.99 -5.70
CA ARG A 305 -15.73 27.22 -6.07
C ARG A 305 -16.50 28.48 -5.71
N GLY A 306 -17.82 28.47 -5.85
CA GLY A 306 -18.72 29.54 -5.43
C GLY A 306 -18.71 29.72 -3.92
N SER A 307 -18.94 28.64 -3.17
CA SER A 307 -18.95 28.67 -1.69
C SER A 307 -17.62 29.16 -1.13
N LEU A 308 -16.50 28.68 -1.67
CA LEU A 308 -15.17 29.09 -1.21
C LEU A 308 -14.88 30.55 -1.54
N ARG A 309 -15.36 31.06 -2.69
CA ARG A 309 -15.19 32.46 -3.09
C ARG A 309 -15.98 33.39 -2.18
N GLU A 310 -17.22 33.05 -1.86
CA GLU A 310 -18.06 33.85 -0.96
C GLU A 310 -17.46 33.89 0.45
N GLU A 311 -17.06 32.73 1.00
CA GLU A 311 -16.48 32.63 2.34
C GLU A 311 -15.16 33.42 2.46
N LEU A 312 -14.25 33.30 1.49
CA LEU A 312 -13.03 34.13 1.42
C LEU A 312 -13.34 35.62 1.26
N SER A 313 -14.40 35.97 0.54
CA SER A 313 -14.77 37.37 0.32
C SER A 313 -15.34 38.01 1.58
N GLU A 314 -16.14 37.28 2.35
CA GLU A 314 -16.71 37.75 3.62
C GLU A 314 -15.65 37.86 4.70
N GLU A 315 -14.72 36.89 4.80
CA GLU A 315 -13.61 36.96 5.75
C GLU A 315 -12.68 38.14 5.44
N LEU A 316 -12.45 38.43 4.16
CA LEU A 316 -11.68 39.61 3.73
C LEU A 316 -12.43 40.92 4.03
N ARG A 317 -13.75 40.97 3.78
CA ARG A 317 -14.59 42.14 4.09
C ARG A 317 -14.60 42.43 5.59
N GLU A 318 -14.73 41.41 6.43
CA GLU A 318 -14.71 41.53 7.88
C GLU A 318 -13.35 42.03 8.38
N SER A 319 -12.26 41.49 7.83
CA SER A 319 -10.90 41.93 8.15
C SER A 319 -10.67 43.40 7.79
N ILE A 320 -11.16 43.86 6.64
CA ILE A 320 -11.09 45.27 6.22
C ILE A 320 -11.91 46.16 7.16
N ARG A 321 -13.11 45.71 7.57
CA ARG A 321 -13.97 46.45 8.50
C ARG A 321 -13.28 46.65 9.85
N ASN A 322 -12.74 45.58 10.42
CA ASN A 322 -12.01 45.61 11.70
C ASN A 322 -10.76 46.52 11.64
N LEU A 323 -10.00 46.48 10.54
CA LEU A 323 -8.88 47.39 10.31
C LEU A 323 -9.33 48.84 10.28
N ARG A 324 -10.42 49.14 9.59
CA ARG A 324 -10.97 50.51 9.51
C ARG A 324 -11.40 51.02 10.89
N GLU A 325 -12.09 50.20 11.68
CA GLU A 325 -12.50 50.57 13.04
C GLU A 325 -11.31 50.82 13.95
N SER A 326 -10.28 49.97 13.89
CA SER A 326 -9.04 50.16 14.64
C SER A 326 -8.36 51.48 14.26
N LEU A 327 -8.28 51.79 12.96
CA LEU A 327 -7.66 53.01 12.47
C LEU A 327 -8.43 54.26 12.91
N CYS A 328 -9.76 54.21 12.89
CA CYS A 328 -10.61 55.30 13.38
C CYS A 328 -10.40 55.55 14.87
N LYS A 329 -10.33 54.49 15.70
CA LYS A 329 -10.07 54.63 17.14
C LYS A 329 -8.71 55.27 17.42
N ASP A 330 -7.66 54.83 16.72
CA ASP A 330 -6.31 55.39 16.86
C ASP A 330 -6.26 56.87 16.43
N LEU A 331 -6.97 57.24 15.36
CA LEU A 331 -7.04 58.64 14.90
C LEU A 331 -7.80 59.53 15.90
N CYS A 332 -8.93 59.05 16.45
CA CYS A 332 -9.67 59.79 17.47
C CYS A 332 -8.83 59.98 18.74
N TYR A 333 -8.09 58.97 19.18
CA TYR A 333 -7.22 59.07 20.34
C TYR A 333 -6.11 60.11 20.12
N LYS A 334 -5.47 60.10 18.95
CA LYS A 334 -4.42 61.07 18.60
C LYS A 334 -4.92 62.51 18.44
N LEU A 335 -6.17 62.71 18.02
CA LEU A 335 -6.76 64.06 17.92
C LEU A 335 -7.10 64.63 19.31
N ASN A 336 -7.55 63.79 20.24
CA ASN A 336 -7.86 64.21 21.61
C ASN A 336 -6.61 64.47 22.49
N GLU A 337 -5.42 64.01 22.08
CA GLU A 337 -4.14 64.33 22.76
C GLU A 337 -3.54 65.68 22.31
N VAL A 338 -4.11 66.34 21.30
CA VAL A 338 -3.60 67.60 20.71
C VAL A 338 -4.40 68.84 21.14
N GLU A 339 -5.55 68.66 21.81
CA GLU A 339 -6.28 69.69 22.56
C GLU A 339 -5.81 69.72 24.02
#